data_AF-A0A2C5ZG59-F1
#
_entry.id   AF-A0A2C5ZG59-F1
#
_cell.length_a   1.000
_cell.length_b   1.000
_cell.length_c   1.000
_cell.angle_alpha   90.00
_cell.angle_beta   90.00
_cell.angle_gamma   90.00
#
_symmetry.space_group_name_H-M   'P 1'
#
loop_
_entity.id
_entity.type
_entity.pdbx_description
1 polymer ?
#
loop_
_entity_poly.entity_id
_entity_poly.type
_entity_poly.pdbx_seq_one_letter_code
_entity_poly.pdbx_strand_id
1 'polypeptide(L)'
;MKISAILASGLGLALAGPLSSQSPDDGLLSWRFPSKSHARCGGPIGYLDRLCGTEQYCNAFDKARTQTDWKFETTAQCFAKHEPRPAKVLPVAEDQVLEPKLKWHDQTLPDEECNFPWNVKNKDCGTLRYCRAFATVRMALTDKSFTSKAECFANHEPNPSPPAPDFLYPWLQPDDPERMCGIYVYTEKECGTQRYCDAFDREPEFTDGVFDDTKDCYGKHKQRPADAPELSIKLARKEGDSTKDRCTQDEFWHPIRCGTDIYCSGYDINFNETDARFKTTQLCLDAFEDKK
;
A
#
# COMPACT_ATOMS: atom_id res chain seq x y z
N MET A 1 61.55 -32.27 -39.71
CA MET A 1 61.31 -33.36 -38.73
C MET A 1 60.01 -33.03 -38.03
N LYS A 2 58.91 -33.77 -38.28
CA LYS A 2 58.37 -34.86 -37.41
C LYS A 2 58.01 -34.29 -36.01
N ILE A 3 56.80 -34.36 -35.46
CA ILE A 3 55.66 -35.30 -35.55
C ILE A 3 54.41 -34.63 -34.93
N SER A 4 53.22 -34.99 -35.42
CA SER A 4 51.90 -34.74 -34.81
C SER A 4 51.69 -35.43 -33.46
N ALA A 5 50.88 -34.86 -32.55
CA ALA A 5 50.07 -35.65 -31.63
C ALA A 5 48.83 -34.87 -31.14
N ILE A 6 47.66 -35.45 -31.43
CA ILE A 6 46.34 -35.15 -30.87
C ILE A 6 46.25 -35.84 -29.51
N LEU A 7 45.63 -35.20 -28.51
CA LEU A 7 44.90 -35.89 -27.44
C LEU A 7 43.81 -34.98 -26.89
N ALA A 8 42.57 -35.37 -27.13
CA ALA A 8 41.37 -34.83 -26.53
C ALA A 8 41.19 -35.41 -25.11
N SER A 9 40.69 -34.62 -24.18
CA SER A 9 40.14 -35.11 -22.91
C SER A 9 39.04 -34.15 -22.47
N GLY A 10 37.80 -34.61 -22.60
CA GLY A 10 36.63 -33.94 -22.07
C GLY A 10 36.50 -34.21 -20.57
N LEU A 11 36.28 -33.16 -19.79
CA LEU A 11 35.68 -33.23 -18.47
C LEU A 11 34.39 -32.40 -18.49
N GLY A 12 33.27 -33.10 -18.40
CA GLY A 12 31.98 -32.49 -18.08
C GLY A 12 31.93 -32.18 -16.60
N LEU A 13 31.89 -30.89 -16.27
CA LEU A 13 31.50 -30.40 -14.95
C LEU A 13 30.02 -30.09 -14.98
N ALA A 14 29.22 -30.96 -14.35
CA ALA A 14 27.84 -30.69 -14.02
C ALA A 14 27.78 -29.61 -12.93
N LEU A 15 27.35 -28.40 -13.30
CA LEU A 15 26.97 -27.38 -12.33
C LEU A 15 25.58 -27.74 -11.79
N ALA A 16 25.53 -28.20 -10.55
CA ALA A 16 24.32 -28.22 -9.75
C ALA A 16 23.93 -26.75 -9.45
N GLY A 17 22.98 -26.22 -10.21
CA GLY A 17 22.35 -24.94 -9.90
C GLY A 17 21.48 -25.06 -8.64
N PRO A 18 21.32 -23.97 -7.86
CA PRO A 18 20.46 -23.97 -6.69
C PRO A 18 19.01 -24.27 -7.09
N LEU A 19 18.36 -25.09 -6.27
CA LEU A 19 16.92 -25.37 -6.31
C LEU A 19 16.15 -24.06 -6.15
N SER A 20 15.82 -23.43 -7.28
CA SER A 20 14.69 -22.52 -7.36
C SER A 20 13.42 -23.36 -7.29
N SER A 21 12.57 -23.08 -6.31
CA SER A 21 11.31 -23.79 -6.11
C SER A 21 10.35 -23.55 -7.29
N GLN A 22 9.70 -24.62 -7.70
CA GLN A 22 8.72 -24.83 -8.80
C GLN A 22 7.73 -23.65 -8.98
N SER A 23 7.61 -22.98 -10.16
CA SER A 23 7.05 -23.35 -11.50
C SER A 23 5.52 -23.17 -11.63
N PRO A 24 4.87 -23.13 -12.81
CA PRO A 24 5.19 -22.55 -14.14
C PRO A 24 4.00 -21.71 -14.72
N ASP A 25 4.22 -20.76 -15.63
CA ASP A 25 3.24 -20.43 -16.67
C ASP A 25 3.92 -19.61 -17.78
N ASP A 26 4.16 -20.25 -18.93
CA ASP A 26 4.38 -19.58 -20.22
C ASP A 26 3.05 -19.07 -20.83
N GLY A 27 2.00 -18.96 -20.02
CA GLY A 27 0.67 -18.46 -20.37
C GLY A 27 0.57 -16.93 -20.29
N LEU A 28 -0.35 -16.37 -21.07
CA LEU A 28 -0.75 -14.96 -20.94
C LEU A 28 -1.46 -14.75 -19.59
N LEU A 29 -1.17 -13.63 -18.92
CA LEU A 29 -1.89 -13.21 -17.72
C LEU A 29 -3.35 -12.90 -18.07
N SER A 30 -4.30 -13.39 -17.29
CA SER A 30 -5.72 -13.17 -17.57
C SER A 30 -6.09 -11.68 -17.58
N TRP A 31 -6.91 -11.27 -18.53
CA TRP A 31 -7.43 -9.90 -18.57
C TRP A 31 -8.39 -9.63 -17.40
N ARG A 32 -8.15 -8.54 -16.65
CA ARG A 32 -8.99 -8.13 -15.52
C ARG A 32 -9.76 -6.85 -15.82
N PHE A 33 -11.04 -6.85 -15.47
CA PHE A 33 -11.83 -5.63 -15.37
C PHE A 33 -11.58 -4.93 -14.02
N PRO A 34 -11.77 -3.60 -13.93
CA PRO A 34 -11.60 -2.88 -12.68
C PRO A 34 -12.48 -3.44 -11.56
N SER A 35 -11.94 -3.55 -10.35
CA SER A 35 -12.68 -4.01 -9.17
C SER A 35 -13.70 -2.98 -8.70
N LYS A 36 -14.57 -3.34 -7.75
CA LYS A 36 -15.46 -2.38 -7.06
C LYS A 36 -14.69 -1.26 -6.32
N SER A 37 -13.41 -1.50 -6.00
CA SER A 37 -12.52 -0.57 -5.33
C SER A 37 -11.63 0.23 -6.30
N HIS A 38 -11.87 0.20 -7.62
CA HIS A 38 -11.02 0.85 -8.61
C HIS A 38 -10.90 2.38 -8.45
N ALA A 39 -11.79 3.01 -7.68
CA ALA A 39 -11.71 4.43 -7.37
C ALA A 39 -10.41 4.80 -6.63
N ARG A 40 -9.76 3.81 -6.02
CA ARG A 40 -8.50 3.91 -5.28
C ARG A 40 -7.26 3.71 -6.16
N CYS A 41 -7.43 3.64 -7.48
CA CYS A 41 -6.34 3.43 -8.42
C CYS A 41 -5.50 4.67 -8.65
N GLY A 42 -4.18 4.48 -8.67
CA GLY A 42 -3.23 5.58 -8.62
C GLY A 42 -3.14 6.15 -7.20
N GLY A 43 -2.41 7.27 -7.07
CA GLY A 43 -2.19 7.84 -5.74
C GLY A 43 -1.25 6.97 -4.90
N PRO A 44 -1.38 7.01 -3.55
CA PRO A 44 -0.47 6.33 -2.64
C PRO A 44 -0.47 4.79 -2.73
N ILE A 45 -1.53 4.19 -3.27
CA ILE A 45 -1.64 2.73 -3.47
C ILE A 45 -0.98 2.30 -4.79
N GLY A 46 -0.93 3.21 -5.76
CA GLY A 46 -0.47 2.95 -7.11
C GLY A 46 -1.47 2.17 -7.98
N TYR A 47 -0.93 1.59 -9.06
CA TYR A 47 -1.67 0.85 -10.07
C TYR A 47 -1.41 -0.65 -9.90
N LEU A 48 -2.46 -1.38 -9.50
CA LEU A 48 -2.42 -2.84 -9.38
C LEU A 48 -3.45 -3.46 -10.32
N ASP A 49 -3.04 -4.45 -11.12
CA ASP A 49 -3.89 -5.12 -12.12
C ASP A 49 -5.22 -5.61 -11.53
N ARG A 50 -5.20 -6.24 -10.35
CA ARG A 50 -6.40 -6.76 -9.68
C ARG A 50 -7.35 -5.67 -9.19
N LEU A 51 -6.82 -4.52 -8.78
CA LEU A 51 -7.60 -3.39 -8.26
C LEU A 51 -8.17 -2.55 -9.42
N CYS A 52 -7.30 -2.22 -10.37
CA CYS A 52 -7.52 -1.22 -11.41
C CYS A 52 -7.98 -1.80 -12.74
N GLY A 53 -7.85 -3.11 -12.91
CA GLY A 53 -8.02 -3.77 -14.20
C GLY A 53 -6.80 -3.57 -15.10
N THR A 54 -6.67 -4.48 -16.06
CA THR A 54 -5.49 -4.59 -16.95
C THR A 54 -5.30 -3.36 -17.81
N GLU A 55 -6.39 -2.74 -18.27
CA GLU A 55 -6.31 -1.53 -19.10
C GLU A 55 -5.66 -0.36 -18.35
N GLN A 56 -6.14 -0.04 -17.14
CA GLN A 56 -5.61 1.08 -16.38
C GLN A 56 -4.22 0.77 -15.82
N TYR A 57 -3.99 -0.47 -15.37
CA TYR A 57 -2.68 -0.94 -14.91
C TYR A 57 -1.61 -0.87 -16.01
N CYS A 58 -1.85 -1.46 -17.18
CA CYS A 58 -0.86 -1.46 -18.25
C CYS A 58 -0.57 -0.06 -18.77
N ASN A 59 -1.59 0.80 -18.90
CA ASN A 59 -1.40 2.19 -19.33
C ASN A 59 -0.58 3.04 -18.35
N ALA A 60 -0.42 2.60 -17.09
CA ALA A 60 0.37 3.31 -16.10
C ALA A 60 1.89 3.16 -16.34
N PHE A 61 2.36 2.14 -17.06
CA PHE A 61 3.80 1.93 -17.26
C PHE A 61 4.48 3.03 -18.07
N ASP A 62 3.80 3.65 -19.03
CA ASP A 62 4.37 4.80 -19.77
C ASP A 62 4.06 6.15 -19.10
N LYS A 63 3.03 6.21 -18.23
CA LYS A 63 2.48 7.48 -17.70
C LYS A 63 2.87 7.77 -16.25
N ALA A 64 3.05 6.72 -15.45
CA ALA A 64 3.22 6.77 -14.00
C ALA A 64 3.95 5.51 -13.51
N ARG A 65 5.06 5.12 -14.17
CA ARG A 65 5.78 3.86 -13.91
C ARG A 65 6.16 3.68 -12.44
N THR A 66 6.52 4.76 -11.77
CA THR A 66 6.87 4.80 -10.34
C THR A 66 5.73 4.42 -9.40
N GLN A 67 4.49 4.51 -9.88
CA GLN A 67 3.28 4.09 -9.16
C GLN A 67 2.85 2.67 -9.56
N THR A 68 3.68 1.90 -10.27
CA THR A 68 3.42 0.50 -10.63
C THR A 68 4.27 -0.44 -9.78
N ASP A 69 4.14 -1.75 -9.99
CA ASP A 69 5.02 -2.76 -9.41
C ASP A 69 6.30 -3.03 -10.24
N TRP A 70 6.60 -2.17 -11.21
CA TRP A 70 7.82 -2.19 -12.04
C TRP A 70 8.04 -3.50 -12.81
N LYS A 71 7.01 -4.34 -12.96
CA LYS A 71 7.10 -5.64 -13.67
C LYS A 71 7.32 -5.52 -15.17
N PHE A 72 6.94 -4.38 -15.75
CA PHE A 72 7.08 -4.08 -17.17
C PHE A 72 7.83 -2.76 -17.37
N GLU A 73 8.47 -2.62 -18.52
CA GLU A 73 9.15 -1.40 -18.96
C GLU A 73 8.17 -0.43 -19.65
N THR A 74 7.16 -0.96 -20.35
CA THR A 74 6.24 -0.16 -21.17
C THR A 74 4.81 -0.71 -21.15
N THR A 75 3.85 0.14 -21.52
CA THR A 75 2.46 -0.26 -21.74
C THR A 75 2.35 -1.42 -22.74
N ALA A 76 3.09 -1.35 -23.84
CA ALA A 76 3.07 -2.37 -24.89
C ALA A 76 3.57 -3.72 -24.38
N GLN A 77 4.64 -3.73 -23.57
CA GLN A 77 5.15 -4.96 -22.97
C GLN A 77 4.14 -5.56 -21.98
N CYS A 78 3.47 -4.73 -21.19
CA CYS A 78 2.43 -5.18 -20.27
C CYS A 78 1.26 -5.85 -21.01
N PHE A 79 0.71 -5.21 -22.04
CA PHE A 79 -0.39 -5.81 -22.82
C PHE A 79 0.03 -7.07 -23.58
N ALA A 80 1.27 -7.15 -24.07
CA ALA A 80 1.78 -8.36 -24.73
C ALA A 80 1.88 -9.57 -23.78
N LYS A 81 1.87 -9.34 -22.47
CA LYS A 81 1.88 -10.37 -21.44
C LYS A 81 0.49 -10.69 -20.87
N HIS A 82 -0.56 -10.00 -21.33
CA HIS A 82 -1.93 -10.27 -20.95
C HIS A 82 -2.73 -10.88 -22.11
N GLU A 83 -3.78 -11.61 -21.76
CA GLU A 83 -4.82 -12.01 -22.70
C GLU A 83 -5.44 -10.76 -23.34
N PRO A 84 -5.89 -10.85 -24.60
CA PRO A 84 -6.58 -9.74 -25.23
C PRO A 84 -7.87 -9.40 -24.47
N ARG A 85 -8.22 -8.11 -24.44
CA ARG A 85 -9.47 -7.64 -23.84
C ARG A 85 -10.67 -8.43 -24.40
N PRO A 86 -11.46 -9.10 -23.55
CA PRO A 86 -12.66 -9.80 -23.99
C PRO A 86 -13.65 -8.82 -24.65
N ALA A 87 -14.15 -9.17 -25.84
CA ALA A 87 -15.09 -8.34 -26.61
C ALA A 87 -16.47 -8.20 -25.95
N LYS A 88 -16.80 -9.09 -25.00
CA LYS A 88 -17.98 -9.00 -24.15
C LYS A 88 -17.51 -9.14 -22.71
N VAL A 89 -17.95 -8.22 -21.85
CA VAL A 89 -18.05 -8.52 -20.42
C VAL A 89 -19.16 -9.54 -20.33
N LEU A 90 -18.82 -10.82 -20.39
CA LEU A 90 -19.76 -11.82 -19.94
C LEU A 90 -20.01 -11.48 -18.46
N PRO A 91 -21.28 -11.39 -18.01
CA PRO A 91 -21.51 -11.42 -16.59
C PRO A 91 -20.79 -12.66 -16.11
N VAL A 92 -19.77 -12.47 -15.26
CA VAL A 92 -19.20 -13.58 -14.52
C VAL A 92 -20.43 -14.14 -13.82
N ALA A 93 -20.90 -15.30 -14.28
CA ALA A 93 -21.85 -16.06 -13.50
C ALA A 93 -21.13 -16.19 -12.17
N GLU A 94 -21.64 -15.50 -11.16
CA GLU A 94 -21.22 -15.68 -9.79
C GLU A 94 -21.77 -17.05 -9.39
N ASP A 95 -21.27 -18.09 -10.07
CA ASP A 95 -21.28 -19.44 -9.58
C ASP A 95 -20.45 -19.32 -8.33
N GLN A 96 -21.14 -19.03 -7.22
CA GLN A 96 -20.65 -19.19 -5.88
C GLN A 96 -20.44 -20.69 -5.70
N VAL A 97 -19.43 -21.23 -6.39
CA VAL A 97 -18.68 -22.34 -5.83
C VAL A 97 -18.24 -21.79 -4.49
N LEU A 98 -18.91 -22.25 -3.44
CA LEU A 98 -18.55 -21.99 -2.06
C LEU A 98 -17.16 -22.59 -1.88
N GLU A 99 -16.14 -21.87 -2.34
CA GLU A 99 -14.77 -22.23 -2.05
C GLU A 99 -14.66 -22.28 -0.52
N PRO A 100 -13.98 -23.30 0.02
CA PRO A 100 -13.74 -23.36 1.44
C PRO A 100 -13.12 -22.05 1.91
N LYS A 101 -13.72 -21.43 2.92
CA LYS A 101 -13.16 -20.23 3.55
C LYS A 101 -11.71 -20.49 3.97
N LEU A 102 -10.85 -19.51 3.77
CA LEU A 102 -9.47 -19.55 4.23
C LEU A 102 -9.44 -19.56 5.75
N LYS A 103 -8.52 -20.34 6.33
CA LYS A 103 -8.40 -20.45 7.79
C LYS A 103 -8.05 -19.11 8.42
N TRP A 104 -8.61 -18.85 9.59
CA TRP A 104 -8.16 -17.74 10.42
C TRP A 104 -6.78 -18.04 11.02
N HIS A 105 -5.87 -17.07 10.94
CA HIS A 105 -4.56 -17.12 11.54
C HIS A 105 -4.44 -16.06 12.62
N ASP A 106 -4.05 -16.48 13.82
CA ASP A 106 -3.60 -15.55 14.85
C ASP A 106 -2.21 -15.03 14.51
N GLN A 107 -1.89 -13.83 15.00
CA GLN A 107 -0.58 -13.22 14.79
C GLN A 107 0.48 -13.99 15.59
N THR A 108 1.55 -14.42 14.92
CA THR A 108 2.65 -15.17 15.54
C THR A 108 3.93 -14.36 15.68
N LEU A 109 4.12 -13.37 14.81
CA LEU A 109 5.25 -12.44 14.88
C LEU A 109 4.92 -11.21 15.73
N PRO A 110 5.91 -10.58 16.35
CA PRO A 110 5.70 -9.32 17.07
C PRO A 110 5.31 -8.19 16.10
N ASP A 111 4.69 -7.15 16.65
CA ASP A 111 4.14 -6.04 15.88
C ASP A 111 5.16 -5.35 15.00
N GLU A 112 6.40 -5.25 15.46
CA GLU A 112 7.53 -4.62 14.79
C GLU A 112 7.92 -5.37 13.49
N GLU A 113 7.82 -6.70 13.48
CA GLU A 113 8.09 -7.53 12.30
C GLU A 113 6.93 -7.50 11.30
N CYS A 114 5.74 -7.14 11.77
CA CYS A 114 4.54 -6.98 10.95
C CYS A 114 4.24 -5.51 10.60
N ASN A 115 5.22 -4.64 10.78
CA ASN A 115 5.19 -3.23 10.39
C ASN A 115 6.17 -2.98 9.22
N PHE A 116 6.00 -1.83 8.56
CA PHE A 116 6.88 -1.39 7.48
C PHE A 116 8.36 -1.47 7.90
N PRO A 117 9.29 -1.94 7.05
CA PRO A 117 9.16 -2.19 5.60
C PRO A 117 8.79 -3.62 5.20
N TRP A 118 8.34 -4.47 6.13
CA TRP A 118 8.20 -5.90 5.89
C TRP A 118 6.87 -6.29 5.24
N ASN A 119 6.86 -7.45 4.58
CA ASN A 119 5.66 -8.00 3.95
C ASN A 119 4.63 -8.39 5.01
N VAL A 120 3.39 -7.94 4.85
CA VAL A 120 2.27 -8.34 5.71
C VAL A 120 1.71 -9.66 5.19
N LYS A 121 2.11 -10.76 5.82
CA LYS A 121 1.66 -12.12 5.46
C LYS A 121 0.56 -12.59 6.41
N ASN A 122 -0.50 -13.18 5.86
CA ASN A 122 -1.64 -13.70 6.63
C ASN A 122 -1.20 -14.68 7.74
N LYS A 123 -0.32 -15.62 7.42
CA LYS A 123 0.14 -16.67 8.35
C LYS A 123 0.98 -16.14 9.52
N ASP A 124 1.77 -15.10 9.28
CA ASP A 124 2.78 -14.63 10.24
C ASP A 124 2.25 -13.44 11.06
N CYS A 125 1.54 -12.53 10.39
CA CYS A 125 1.00 -11.30 10.95
C CYS A 125 -0.47 -11.40 11.38
N GLY A 126 -1.10 -12.55 11.14
CA GLY A 126 -2.49 -12.83 11.47
C GLY A 126 -3.49 -12.22 10.48
N THR A 127 -4.66 -12.86 10.39
CA THR A 127 -5.73 -12.51 9.44
C THR A 127 -6.29 -11.12 9.69
N LEU A 128 -6.41 -10.71 10.95
CA LEU A 128 -6.91 -9.38 11.29
C LEU A 128 -6.05 -8.26 10.68
N ARG A 129 -4.73 -8.30 10.90
CA ARG A 129 -3.80 -7.28 10.38
C ARG A 129 -3.67 -7.39 8.86
N TYR A 130 -3.56 -8.60 8.34
CA TYR A 130 -3.47 -8.86 6.90
C TYR A 130 -4.68 -8.30 6.14
N CYS A 131 -5.90 -8.61 6.57
CA CYS A 131 -7.10 -8.09 5.91
C CYS A 131 -7.27 -6.57 6.06
N ARG A 132 -6.89 -5.98 7.20
CA ARG A 132 -6.91 -4.52 7.38
C ARG A 132 -5.96 -3.78 6.43
N ALA A 133 -4.82 -4.39 6.06
CA ALA A 133 -3.89 -3.79 5.11
C ALA A 133 -4.53 -3.48 3.75
N PHE A 134 -5.56 -4.23 3.33
CA PHE A 134 -6.29 -3.96 2.08
C PHE A 134 -7.17 -2.69 2.12
N ALA A 135 -7.35 -2.06 3.28
CA ALA A 135 -7.97 -0.73 3.39
C ALA A 135 -6.94 0.42 3.29
N THR A 136 -5.64 0.13 3.28
CA THR A 136 -4.59 1.16 3.46
C THR A 136 -3.50 1.07 2.39
N VAL A 137 -2.52 1.98 2.40
CA VAL A 137 -1.30 1.89 1.57
C VAL A 137 -0.51 0.61 1.84
N ARG A 138 -0.70 -0.03 3.00
CA ARG A 138 -0.02 -1.28 3.36
C ARG A 138 -0.45 -2.46 2.49
N MET A 139 -1.51 -2.35 1.71
CA MET A 139 -1.86 -3.34 0.69
C MET A 139 -0.66 -3.64 -0.24
N ALA A 140 0.19 -2.64 -0.51
CA ALA A 140 1.39 -2.81 -1.33
C ALA A 140 2.39 -3.83 -0.74
N LEU A 141 2.34 -4.05 0.59
CA LEU A 141 3.19 -4.99 1.34
C LEU A 141 2.55 -6.38 1.49
N THR A 142 1.34 -6.59 0.98
CA THR A 142 0.68 -7.90 0.98
C THR A 142 1.04 -8.69 -0.27
N ASP A 143 0.53 -9.91 -0.37
CA ASP A 143 0.53 -10.70 -1.60
C ASP A 143 -0.47 -10.18 -2.67
N LYS A 144 -1.24 -9.14 -2.34
CA LYS A 144 -2.23 -8.50 -3.23
C LYS A 144 -3.32 -9.49 -3.69
N SER A 145 -3.64 -10.47 -2.83
CA SER A 145 -4.65 -11.49 -3.11
C SER A 145 -6.09 -10.95 -3.14
N PHE A 146 -6.36 -9.85 -2.43
CA PHE A 146 -7.68 -9.22 -2.33
C PHE A 146 -7.67 -7.78 -2.86
N THR A 147 -8.83 -7.22 -3.16
CA THR A 147 -9.00 -5.81 -3.59
C THR A 147 -9.56 -4.90 -2.51
N SER A 148 -10.00 -5.46 -1.38
CA SER A 148 -10.53 -4.70 -0.25
C SER A 148 -10.46 -5.47 1.07
N LYS A 149 -10.53 -4.72 2.18
CA LYS A 149 -10.65 -5.26 3.55
C LYS A 149 -11.88 -6.16 3.69
N ALA A 150 -13.04 -5.72 3.17
CA ALA A 150 -14.29 -6.46 3.24
C ALA A 150 -14.23 -7.79 2.47
N GLU A 151 -13.68 -7.77 1.24
CA GLU A 151 -13.47 -8.99 0.45
C GLU A 151 -12.54 -9.97 1.16
N CYS A 152 -11.44 -9.48 1.74
CA CYS A 152 -10.51 -10.33 2.49
C CYS A 152 -11.21 -11.03 3.66
N PHE A 153 -11.95 -10.30 4.52
CA PHE A 153 -12.67 -10.91 5.64
C PHE A 153 -13.79 -11.86 5.20
N ALA A 154 -14.49 -11.57 4.10
CA ALA A 154 -15.54 -12.46 3.59
C ALA A 154 -14.99 -13.84 3.18
N ASN A 155 -13.75 -13.87 2.66
CA ASN A 155 -13.05 -15.08 2.23
C ASN A 155 -12.36 -15.86 3.36
N HIS A 156 -12.35 -15.33 4.58
CA HIS A 156 -11.78 -16.03 5.74
C HIS A 156 -12.86 -16.58 6.67
N GLU A 157 -12.49 -17.60 7.44
CA GLU A 157 -13.22 -18.02 8.63
C GLU A 157 -13.38 -16.82 9.59
N PRO A 158 -14.46 -16.76 10.38
CA PRO A 158 -14.64 -15.68 11.36
C PRO A 158 -13.51 -15.64 12.39
N ASN A 159 -13.22 -14.44 12.91
CA ASN A 159 -12.29 -14.28 14.03
C ASN A 159 -12.76 -15.14 15.23
N PRO A 160 -11.97 -16.12 15.72
CA PRO A 160 -12.35 -16.94 16.86
C PRO A 160 -12.37 -16.17 18.17
N SER A 161 -11.67 -15.03 18.24
CA SER A 161 -11.56 -14.18 19.43
C SER A 161 -11.87 -12.71 19.07
N PRO A 162 -13.13 -12.38 18.75
CA PRO A 162 -13.50 -11.00 18.50
C PRO A 162 -13.32 -10.16 19.78
N PRO A 163 -13.00 -8.86 19.65
CA PRO A 163 -13.04 -7.95 20.80
C PRO A 163 -14.41 -8.01 21.48
N ALA A 164 -14.43 -7.84 22.81
CA ALA A 164 -15.68 -7.76 23.55
C ALA A 164 -16.55 -6.61 22.97
N PRO A 165 -17.86 -6.83 22.76
CA PRO A 165 -18.71 -5.86 22.07
C PRO A 165 -18.78 -4.50 22.79
N ASP A 166 -18.64 -4.52 24.12
CA ASP A 166 -18.73 -3.33 24.99
C ASP A 166 -17.35 -2.69 25.29
N PHE A 167 -16.27 -3.18 24.68
CA PHE A 167 -14.96 -2.57 24.84
C PHE A 167 -14.92 -1.21 24.14
N LEU A 168 -14.59 -0.17 24.91
CA LEU A 168 -14.31 1.17 24.40
C LEU A 168 -12.82 1.49 24.54
N TYR A 169 -12.20 1.86 23.43
CA TYR A 169 -10.84 2.40 23.39
C TYR A 169 -10.77 3.70 24.22
N PRO A 170 -9.69 3.93 24.98
CA PRO A 170 -9.53 5.17 25.73
C PRO A 170 -9.42 6.37 24.78
N TRP A 171 -9.84 7.56 25.23
CA TRP A 171 -9.50 8.79 24.52
C TRP A 171 -8.05 9.17 24.82
N LEU A 172 -7.22 9.27 23.78
CA LEU A 172 -5.81 9.60 23.85
C LEU A 172 -5.56 11.05 23.41
N GLN A 173 -4.72 11.74 24.17
CA GLN A 173 -4.09 12.98 23.73
C GLN A 173 -2.88 12.64 22.85
N PRO A 174 -2.54 13.47 21.86
CA PRO A 174 -1.41 13.24 20.98
C PRO A 174 -0.09 13.26 21.76
N ASP A 175 0.76 12.27 21.50
CA ASP A 175 2.17 12.23 21.91
C ASP A 175 3.05 12.29 20.65
N ASP A 176 3.22 13.50 20.12
CA ASP A 176 3.89 13.74 18.84
C ASP A 176 4.97 14.83 18.94
N PRO A 177 6.04 14.58 19.74
CA PRO A 177 7.12 15.56 19.92
C PRO A 177 7.84 15.86 18.60
N GLU A 178 7.90 14.87 17.71
CA GLU A 178 8.51 14.99 16.40
C GLU A 178 7.56 15.57 15.36
N ARG A 179 6.28 15.83 15.66
CA ARG A 179 5.32 16.39 14.71
C ARG A 179 5.16 15.55 13.43
N MET A 180 5.00 14.25 13.60
CA MET A 180 4.94 13.19 12.59
C MET A 180 3.54 12.65 12.32
N CYS A 181 2.55 13.00 13.14
CA CYS A 181 1.18 12.53 12.97
C CYS A 181 0.65 12.82 11.56
N GLY A 182 0.28 11.75 10.85
CA GLY A 182 -0.31 11.79 9.52
C GLY A 182 0.69 12.00 8.39
N ILE A 183 1.98 12.19 8.66
CA ILE A 183 3.01 12.35 7.60
C ILE A 183 3.16 11.04 6.82
N TYR A 184 3.26 9.91 7.52
CA TYR A 184 3.30 8.57 6.90
C TYR A 184 2.09 7.72 7.20
N VAL A 185 1.55 7.87 8.40
CA VAL A 185 0.42 7.10 8.90
C VAL A 185 -0.20 7.87 10.05
N TYR A 186 -1.50 7.69 10.24
CA TYR A 186 -2.21 8.14 11.43
C TYR A 186 -2.17 7.00 12.46
N THR A 187 -1.32 7.14 13.48
CA THR A 187 -1.37 6.27 14.67
C THR A 187 -2.08 7.00 15.80
N GLU A 188 -2.93 6.32 16.56
CA GLU A 188 -3.66 6.99 17.65
C GLU A 188 -2.71 7.54 18.74
N LYS A 189 -1.58 6.85 18.98
CA LYS A 189 -0.58 7.30 19.95
C LYS A 189 0.01 8.66 19.58
N GLU A 190 0.45 8.84 18.34
CA GLU A 190 1.05 10.10 17.90
C GLU A 190 -0.04 11.15 17.64
N CYS A 191 -1.13 10.75 17.00
CA CYS A 191 -2.15 11.68 16.53
C CYS A 191 -3.17 12.10 17.61
N GLY A 192 -3.30 11.32 18.68
CA GLY A 192 -4.46 11.39 19.56
C GLY A 192 -5.74 10.89 18.86
N THR A 193 -6.78 10.61 19.65
CA THR A 193 -8.03 10.02 19.13
C THR A 193 -8.72 10.90 18.09
N GLN A 194 -8.72 12.23 18.29
CA GLN A 194 -9.42 13.13 17.36
C GLN A 194 -8.85 13.05 15.94
N ARG A 195 -7.55 13.35 15.77
CA ARG A 195 -6.93 13.35 14.43
C ARG A 195 -6.88 11.95 13.82
N TYR A 196 -6.71 10.92 14.64
CA TYR A 196 -6.74 9.53 14.19
C TYR A 196 -8.11 9.13 13.63
N CYS A 197 -9.20 9.39 14.36
CA CYS A 197 -10.55 9.07 13.86
C CYS A 197 -10.97 9.92 12.66
N ASP A 198 -10.65 11.22 12.65
CA ASP A 198 -10.97 12.11 11.53
C ASP A 198 -10.25 11.71 10.22
N ALA A 199 -9.15 10.94 10.30
CA ALA A 199 -8.40 10.49 9.14
C ALA A 199 -9.10 9.38 8.34
N PHE A 200 -10.03 8.61 8.95
CA PHE A 200 -10.68 7.49 8.27
C PHE A 200 -11.54 7.92 7.06
N ASP A 201 -12.19 9.07 7.13
CA ASP A 201 -12.97 9.58 6.00
C ASP A 201 -12.13 10.45 5.06
N ARG A 202 -11.07 11.08 5.59
CA ARG A 202 -10.26 12.05 4.85
C ARG A 202 -9.14 11.40 4.05
N GLU A 203 -8.41 10.47 4.68
CA GLU A 203 -7.19 9.85 4.19
C GLU A 203 -7.12 8.37 4.61
N PRO A 204 -8.13 7.56 4.27
CA PRO A 204 -8.24 6.16 4.71
C PRO A 204 -6.98 5.34 4.37
N GLU A 205 -6.32 5.67 3.26
CA GLU A 205 -5.10 5.02 2.82
C GLU A 205 -3.96 5.12 3.84
N PHE A 206 -3.91 6.20 4.62
CA PHE A 206 -2.87 6.47 5.61
C PHE A 206 -3.30 6.09 7.04
N THR A 207 -4.41 5.37 7.22
CA THR A 207 -4.81 4.80 8.50
C THR A 207 -4.25 3.38 8.68
N ASP A 208 -4.62 2.70 9.77
CA ASP A 208 -4.33 1.28 10.02
C ASP A 208 -5.47 0.34 9.59
N GLY A 209 -6.57 0.88 9.07
CA GLY A 209 -7.74 0.11 8.61
C GLY A 209 -8.54 -0.54 9.73
N VAL A 210 -8.30 -0.19 11.00
CA VAL A 210 -9.00 -0.76 12.16
C VAL A 210 -10.50 -0.52 12.10
N PHE A 211 -10.89 0.70 11.76
CA PHE A 211 -12.27 1.16 11.62
C PHE A 211 -12.66 1.29 10.15
N ASP A 212 -13.97 1.33 9.88
CA ASP A 212 -14.49 1.53 8.53
C ASP A 212 -14.58 3.00 8.13
N ASP A 213 -14.93 3.86 9.09
CA ASP A 213 -15.12 5.29 8.88
C ASP A 213 -14.90 6.08 10.19
N THR A 214 -14.95 7.40 10.11
CA THR A 214 -14.79 8.29 11.29
C THR A 214 -15.86 8.03 12.36
N LYS A 215 -17.09 7.69 11.96
CA LYS A 215 -18.20 7.43 12.90
C LYS A 215 -18.00 6.13 13.68
N ASP A 216 -17.58 5.06 13.01
CA ASP A 216 -17.23 3.77 13.61
C ASP A 216 -16.07 3.96 14.60
N CYS A 217 -15.02 4.70 14.20
CA CYS A 217 -13.91 5.02 15.09
C CYS A 217 -14.38 5.70 16.38
N TYR A 218 -15.06 6.85 16.29
CA TYR A 218 -15.54 7.53 17.50
C TYR A 218 -16.54 6.71 18.31
N GLY A 219 -17.40 5.93 17.66
CA GLY A 219 -18.35 5.03 18.33
C GLY A 219 -17.69 3.91 19.15
N LYS A 220 -16.43 3.60 18.87
CA LYS A 220 -15.62 2.62 19.60
C LYS A 220 -14.67 3.24 20.62
N HIS A 221 -14.66 4.55 20.77
CA HIS A 221 -13.85 5.22 21.80
C HIS A 221 -14.72 5.74 22.95
N LYS A 222 -14.08 5.92 24.11
CA LYS A 222 -14.65 6.73 25.19
C LYS A 222 -14.90 8.14 24.69
N GLN A 223 -15.91 8.80 25.26
CA GLN A 223 -16.24 10.18 24.89
C GLN A 223 -15.05 11.12 25.08
N ARG A 224 -14.93 12.10 24.18
CA ARG A 224 -13.97 13.19 24.27
C ARG A 224 -14.09 13.89 25.63
N PRO A 225 -13.01 14.00 26.41
CA PRO A 225 -12.99 14.82 27.62
C PRO A 225 -13.37 16.27 27.29
N ALA A 226 -14.17 16.92 28.15
CA ALA A 226 -14.67 18.28 27.90
C ALA A 226 -13.54 19.33 27.84
N ASP A 227 -12.41 19.05 28.49
CA ASP A 227 -11.20 19.87 28.53
C ASP A 227 -10.18 19.51 27.43
N ALA A 228 -10.44 18.47 26.64
CA ALA A 228 -9.54 18.08 25.55
C ALA A 228 -9.49 19.19 24.49
N PRO A 229 -8.29 19.69 24.11
CA PRO A 229 -8.15 20.70 23.07
C PRO A 229 -8.69 20.18 21.74
N GLU A 230 -9.23 21.08 20.92
CA GLU A 230 -9.57 20.75 19.55
C GLU A 230 -8.29 20.74 18.71
N LEU A 231 -8.03 19.60 18.07
CA LEU A 231 -6.83 19.41 17.27
C LEU A 231 -7.12 19.74 15.80
N SER A 232 -6.18 20.43 15.15
CA SER A 232 -6.24 20.62 13.70
C SER A 232 -5.98 19.30 12.97
N ILE A 233 -6.73 19.01 11.92
CA ILE A 233 -6.47 17.86 11.05
C ILE A 233 -5.27 18.08 10.11
N LYS A 234 -4.83 19.34 9.96
CA LYS A 234 -3.70 19.70 9.10
C LYS A 234 -2.41 18.99 9.54
N LEU A 235 -1.58 18.65 8.57
CA LEU A 235 -0.26 18.08 8.80
C LEU A 235 0.67 19.13 9.38
N ALA A 236 1.55 18.69 10.27
CA ALA A 236 2.54 19.58 10.83
C ALA A 236 3.50 20.08 9.76
N ARG A 237 3.63 21.41 9.66
CA ARG A 237 4.63 22.02 8.80
C ARG A 237 6.05 21.66 9.27
N LYS A 238 6.93 21.33 8.32
CA LYS A 238 8.34 21.00 8.55
C LYS A 238 9.25 22.02 7.87
N GLU A 239 10.25 22.45 8.60
CA GLU A 239 11.42 23.11 8.02
C GLU A 239 12.41 22.01 7.60
N GLY A 240 12.88 22.07 6.36
CA GLY A 240 13.86 21.11 5.85
C GLY A 240 15.26 21.43 6.38
N ASP A 241 16.07 20.40 6.55
CA ASP A 241 17.50 20.52 6.84
C ASP A 241 18.36 20.48 5.56
N SER A 242 17.74 20.13 4.43
CA SER A 242 18.40 19.92 3.14
C SER A 242 18.19 21.11 2.21
N THR A 243 19.18 21.37 1.35
CA THR A 243 19.04 22.38 0.31
C THR A 243 18.05 21.92 -0.75
N LYS A 244 17.37 22.89 -1.38
CA LYS A 244 16.46 22.64 -2.51
C LYS A 244 17.12 21.76 -3.58
N ASP A 245 18.37 22.08 -3.93
CA ASP A 245 19.13 21.38 -4.96
C ASP A 245 19.27 19.89 -4.67
N ARG A 246 19.56 19.50 -3.42
CA ARG A 246 19.68 18.09 -3.03
C ARG A 246 18.35 17.35 -3.16
N CYS A 247 17.27 17.95 -2.66
CA CYS A 247 15.94 17.36 -2.73
C CYS A 247 15.41 17.24 -4.16
N THR A 248 15.79 18.16 -5.04
CA THR A 248 15.41 18.11 -6.46
C THR A 248 16.27 17.17 -7.28
N GLN A 249 17.55 16.98 -6.93
CA GLN A 249 18.49 16.14 -7.69
C GLN A 249 18.32 14.66 -7.37
N ASP A 250 18.01 14.33 -6.11
CA ASP A 250 17.83 12.95 -5.67
C ASP A 250 16.42 12.42 -5.97
N GLU A 251 15.55 13.23 -6.59
CA GLU A 251 14.14 12.89 -6.90
C GLU A 251 13.39 12.39 -5.65
N PHE A 252 13.85 12.82 -4.47
CA PHE A 252 13.42 12.32 -3.18
C PHE A 252 12.69 13.42 -2.41
N TRP A 253 11.42 13.60 -2.75
CA TRP A 253 10.53 14.59 -2.15
C TRP A 253 10.04 14.09 -0.80
N HIS A 254 10.77 14.41 0.27
CA HIS A 254 10.49 13.90 1.60
C HIS A 254 10.26 15.03 2.61
N PRO A 255 9.06 15.14 3.24
CA PRO A 255 8.69 16.32 4.02
C PRO A 255 9.59 16.58 5.23
N ILE A 256 10.17 15.54 5.84
CA ILE A 256 11.09 15.72 6.98
C ILE A 256 12.44 16.32 6.55
N ARG A 257 13.00 15.88 5.43
CA ARG A 257 14.36 16.29 5.00
C ARG A 257 14.31 17.57 4.17
N CYS A 258 13.35 17.62 3.27
CA CYS A 258 13.18 18.73 2.33
C CYS A 258 12.34 19.87 2.90
N GLY A 259 11.59 19.63 3.98
CA GLY A 259 10.59 20.57 4.47
C GLY A 259 9.35 20.59 3.59
N THR A 260 8.27 21.16 4.13
CA THR A 260 6.94 21.15 3.51
C THR A 260 6.92 21.85 2.16
N ASP A 261 7.58 23.01 2.02
CA ASP A 261 7.54 23.78 0.77
C ASP A 261 8.18 23.03 -0.40
N ILE A 262 9.36 22.43 -0.19
CA ILE A 262 10.06 21.70 -1.23
C ILE A 262 9.30 20.41 -1.54
N TYR A 263 8.89 19.64 -0.52
CA TYR A 263 8.04 18.45 -0.71
C TYR A 263 6.79 18.76 -1.55
N CYS A 264 6.04 19.80 -1.19
CA CYS A 264 4.84 20.17 -1.92
C CYS A 264 5.13 20.64 -3.35
N SER A 265 6.27 21.28 -3.61
CA SER A 265 6.63 21.68 -4.98
C SER A 265 6.85 20.49 -5.92
N GLY A 266 7.16 19.30 -5.40
CA GLY A 266 7.33 18.08 -6.18
C GLY A 266 6.09 17.69 -6.98
N TYR A 267 4.88 18.00 -6.51
CA TYR A 267 3.62 17.61 -7.17
C TYR A 267 3.40 18.30 -8.53
N ASP A 268 3.91 19.52 -8.71
CA ASP A 268 3.81 20.22 -10.00
C ASP A 268 5.07 20.03 -10.88
N ILE A 269 6.18 19.57 -10.29
CA ILE A 269 7.44 19.32 -11.02
C ILE A 269 7.47 17.91 -11.58
N ASN A 270 7.31 16.91 -10.71
CA ASN A 270 7.33 15.50 -11.07
C ASN A 270 6.40 14.71 -10.14
N PHE A 271 5.09 14.79 -10.42
CA PHE A 271 4.04 14.09 -9.67
C PHE A 271 4.35 12.60 -9.47
N ASN A 272 5.00 11.97 -10.45
CA ASN A 272 5.32 10.55 -10.42
C ASN A 272 6.36 10.19 -9.34
N GLU A 273 7.19 11.13 -8.88
CA GLU A 273 8.18 10.92 -7.81
C GLU A 273 7.70 11.38 -6.43
N THR A 274 6.45 11.81 -6.34
CA THR A 274 5.79 12.05 -5.05
C THR A 274 5.10 10.77 -4.56
N ASP A 275 4.65 10.78 -3.31
CA ASP A 275 3.74 9.75 -2.80
C ASP A 275 2.33 9.81 -3.44
N ALA A 276 2.11 10.73 -4.39
CA ALA A 276 0.86 10.97 -5.10
C ALA A 276 -0.36 11.22 -4.18
N ARG A 277 -0.12 11.65 -2.94
CA ARG A 277 -1.14 12.01 -1.94
C ARG A 277 -1.94 13.24 -2.33
N PHE A 278 -1.30 14.24 -2.93
CA PHE A 278 -1.93 15.49 -3.36
C PHE A 278 -1.84 15.64 -4.88
N LYS A 279 -2.79 16.34 -5.50
CA LYS A 279 -2.79 16.51 -6.97
C LYS A 279 -1.95 17.68 -7.48
N THR A 280 -1.63 18.63 -6.60
CA THR A 280 -0.97 19.89 -6.95
C THR A 280 -0.20 20.40 -5.74
N THR A 281 0.77 21.29 -5.96
CA THR A 281 1.48 21.99 -4.87
C THR A 281 0.52 22.70 -3.92
N GLN A 282 -0.50 23.40 -4.43
CA GLN A 282 -1.41 24.18 -3.58
C GLN A 282 -2.23 23.28 -2.66
N LEU A 283 -2.83 22.22 -3.20
CA LEU A 283 -3.56 21.23 -2.38
C LEU A 283 -2.67 20.57 -1.32
N CYS A 284 -1.39 20.34 -1.64
CA CYS A 284 -0.41 19.88 -0.65
C CYS A 284 -0.22 20.93 0.44
N LEU A 285 0.09 22.18 0.10
CA LEU A 285 0.32 23.26 1.07
C LEU A 285 -0.89 23.52 1.97
N ASP A 286 -2.11 23.47 1.41
CA ASP A 286 -3.37 23.66 2.16
C ASP A 286 -3.61 22.54 3.19
N ALA A 287 -3.04 21.35 2.96
CA ALA A 287 -3.12 20.24 3.89
C ALA A 287 -2.18 20.40 5.10
N PHE A 288 -1.22 21.33 5.06
CA PHE A 288 -0.31 21.61 6.17
C PHE A 288 -0.75 22.83 6.99
N GLU A 289 -0.28 22.86 8.23
CA GLU A 289 -0.38 24.03 9.12
C GLU A 289 0.25 25.27 8.47
N ASP A 290 -0.33 26.43 8.80
CA ASP A 290 0.11 27.72 8.29
C ASP A 290 1.53 28.03 8.80
N LYS A 291 2.30 28.83 8.04
CA LYS A 291 3.63 29.30 8.48
C LYS A 291 3.44 30.17 9.74
N LYS A 292 4.17 29.81 10.81
CA LYS A 292 4.28 30.64 12.02
C LYS A 292 5.34 31.72 11.84
#